data_AF-A0A497BEP7-F1
#
_entry.id   AF-A0A497BEP7-F1
#
_cell.length_a   1.000
_cell.length_b   1.000
_cell.length_c   1.000
_cell.angle_alpha   90.00
_cell.angle_beta   90.00
_cell.angle_gamma   90.00
#
_symmetry.space_group_name_H-M   'P 1'
#
loop_
_entity.id
_entity.type
_entity.pdbx_description
1 polymer ?
#
loop_
_entity_poly.entity_id
_entity_poly.type
_entity_poly.pdbx_seq_one_letter_code
_entity_poly.pdbx_strand_id
1 'polypeptide(L)'
;MQIAQKDLKKKIIYKPGTGRFFSIKAKGLFELIPQWKRGSEIPRLRISGILYRASRLAYLYMEGDHPTGKIITKNNNNADLRYENLEMISAQEVCRRVKQKSTNKSGVTGVSSHSTSSKWVATITVDWKIVYLGLHTHLIDAATARLAAEIEYGFLVDRPGSAYRFLQRRKRSKDKSICDLINAIRLEKGIGSWQDPTITGTFE
;
A
#
# COMPACT_ATOMS: atom_id res chain seq x y z
N MET A 1 20.37 9.44 -12.67
CA MET A 1 21.60 8.63 -12.69
C MET A 1 21.28 7.24 -12.14
N GLN A 2 21.49 6.21 -12.95
CA GLN A 2 21.17 4.81 -12.62
C GLN A 2 22.50 4.04 -12.48
N ILE A 3 22.59 3.12 -11.52
CA ILE A 3 23.81 2.33 -11.25
C ILE A 3 23.59 0.92 -11.81
N ALA A 4 24.52 0.43 -12.63
CA ALA A 4 24.44 -0.93 -13.13
C ALA A 4 24.64 -1.95 -12.00
N GLN A 5 24.00 -3.12 -12.09
CA GLN A 5 24.14 -4.17 -11.07
C GLN A 5 25.60 -4.59 -10.88
N LYS A 6 26.38 -4.71 -11.97
CA LYS A 6 27.80 -5.06 -11.91
C LYS A 6 28.59 -4.07 -11.04
N ASP A 7 28.34 -2.78 -11.18
CA ASP A 7 29.00 -1.75 -10.38
C ASP A 7 28.47 -1.70 -8.94
N LEU A 8 27.19 -2.01 -8.75
CA LEU A 8 26.60 -2.13 -7.43
C LEU A 8 27.25 -3.27 -6.63
N LYS A 9 27.35 -4.48 -7.22
CA LYS A 9 27.93 -5.68 -6.60
C LYS A 9 29.42 -5.53 -6.27
N LYS A 10 30.16 -4.70 -7.01
CA LYS A 10 31.56 -4.34 -6.68
C LYS A 10 31.67 -3.48 -5.42
N LYS A 11 30.64 -2.71 -5.10
CA LYS A 11 30.68 -1.69 -4.03
C LYS A 11 29.98 -2.16 -2.75
N ILE A 12 28.95 -2.99 -2.88
CA ILE A 12 28.12 -3.43 -1.75
C ILE A 12 27.79 -4.92 -1.80
N ILE A 13 27.50 -5.46 -0.61
CA ILE A 13 26.89 -6.77 -0.39
C ILE A 13 25.50 -6.53 0.21
N TYR A 14 24.49 -7.17 -0.37
CA TYR A 14 23.12 -7.18 0.15
C TYR A 14 22.78 -8.58 0.64
N LYS A 15 22.23 -8.70 1.86
CA LYS A 15 21.78 -9.96 2.43
C LYS A 15 20.24 -10.06 2.33
N PRO A 16 19.69 -10.87 1.41
CA PRO A 16 18.25 -10.86 1.11
C PRO A 16 17.37 -11.29 2.28
N GLY A 17 17.80 -12.25 3.10
CA GLY A 17 17.03 -12.73 4.26
C GLY A 17 16.97 -11.74 5.44
N THR A 18 17.88 -10.76 5.49
CA THR A 18 17.88 -9.74 6.56
C THR A 18 17.56 -8.35 6.08
N GLY A 19 17.62 -8.10 4.76
CA GLY A 19 17.43 -6.77 4.18
C GLY A 19 18.60 -5.80 4.43
N ARG A 20 19.73 -6.29 4.93
CA ARG A 20 20.88 -5.45 5.32
C ARG A 20 21.86 -5.26 4.18
N PHE A 21 22.47 -4.08 4.16
CA PHE A 21 23.44 -3.65 3.16
C PHE A 21 24.80 -3.45 3.82
N PHE A 22 25.86 -3.80 3.10
CA PHE A 22 27.22 -3.65 3.57
C PHE A 22 28.09 -3.09 2.46
N SER A 23 28.96 -2.12 2.75
CA SER A 23 29.93 -1.57 1.82
C SER A 23 31.24 -2.34 1.90
N ILE A 24 31.79 -2.67 0.74
CA ILE A 24 33.12 -3.25 0.59
C ILE A 24 34.13 -2.10 0.59
N LYS A 25 35.06 -2.09 1.55
CA LYS A 25 36.16 -1.13 1.64
C LYS A 25 37.49 -1.86 1.84
N ALA A 26 38.60 -1.16 1.62
CA ALA A 26 39.95 -1.72 1.84
C ALA A 26 40.15 -2.24 3.28
N LYS A 27 39.55 -1.57 4.26
CA LYS A 27 39.62 -1.94 5.69
C LYS A 27 38.60 -3.01 6.11
N GLY A 28 37.83 -3.58 5.17
CA GLY A 28 36.82 -4.61 5.45
C GLY A 28 35.39 -4.22 5.09
N LEU A 29 34.44 -4.97 5.64
CA LEU A 29 33.00 -4.87 5.36
C LEU A 29 32.30 -3.98 6.40
N PHE A 30 31.59 -2.94 5.96
CA PHE A 30 30.92 -1.98 6.85
C PHE A 30 29.42 -1.97 6.60
N GLU A 31 28.60 -2.10 7.65
CA GLU A 31 27.14 -2.00 7.50
C GLU A 31 26.72 -0.59 7.04
N LEU A 32 25.88 -0.56 6.01
CA LEU A 32 25.29 0.66 5.48
C LEU A 32 23.87 0.78 6.02
N ILE A 33 23.69 1.72 6.94
CA ILE A 33 22.40 2.01 7.54
C ILE A 33 21.61 2.94 6.61
N PRO A 34 20.41 2.54 6.13
CA PRO A 34 19.56 3.43 5.37
C PRO A 34 19.21 4.69 6.17
N GLN A 35 19.10 5.81 5.47
CA GLN A 35 18.82 7.13 6.04
C GLN A 35 17.42 7.59 5.62
N TRP A 36 16.74 8.29 6.53
CA TRP A 36 15.45 8.92 6.28
C TRP A 36 15.62 10.43 6.16
N LYS A 37 15.05 11.01 5.11
CA LYS A 37 14.93 12.47 5.00
C LYS A 37 13.70 12.89 5.81
N ARG A 38 13.77 14.02 6.50
CA ARG A 38 12.61 14.62 7.19
C ARG A 38 11.41 14.72 6.23
N GLY A 39 10.26 14.22 6.67
CA GLY A 39 9.03 14.16 5.87
C GLY A 39 8.97 13.06 4.81
N SER A 40 9.93 12.13 4.78
CA SER A 40 9.96 11.01 3.83
C SER A 40 9.92 9.67 4.55
N GLU A 41 8.97 8.84 4.17
CA GLU A 41 8.87 7.45 4.67
C GLU A 41 9.78 6.48 3.90
N ILE A 42 10.58 6.96 2.94
CA ILE A 42 11.36 6.11 2.03
C ILE A 42 12.83 6.10 2.46
N PRO A 43 13.37 4.95 2.88
CA PRO A 43 14.78 4.84 3.25
C PRO A 43 15.69 4.95 2.03
N ARG A 44 16.83 5.62 2.22
CA ARG A 44 17.83 5.86 1.18
C ARG A 44 19.23 5.46 1.62
N LEU A 45 20.02 4.97 0.69
CA LEU A 45 21.42 4.61 0.89
C LEU A 45 22.31 5.47 0.02
N ARG A 46 23.43 5.92 0.59
CA ARG A 46 24.42 6.69 -0.14
C ARG A 46 25.50 5.75 -0.67
N ILE A 47 25.64 5.68 -1.99
CA ILE A 47 26.66 4.87 -2.67
C ILE A 47 27.45 5.81 -3.59
N SER A 48 28.76 5.88 -3.40
CA SER A 48 29.65 6.78 -4.16
C SER A 48 29.15 8.23 -4.23
N GLY A 49 28.69 8.77 -3.09
CA GLY A 49 28.19 10.15 -2.98
C GLY A 49 26.74 10.37 -3.42
N ILE A 50 26.12 9.41 -4.12
CA ILE A 50 24.76 9.51 -4.66
C ILE A 50 23.76 8.79 -3.75
N LEU A 51 22.60 9.41 -3.50
CA LEU A 51 21.51 8.83 -2.71
C LEU A 51 20.55 8.01 -3.60
N TYR A 52 20.41 6.72 -3.29
CA TYR A 52 19.50 5.79 -3.94
C TYR A 52 18.43 5.32 -2.97
N ARG A 53 17.25 4.94 -3.47
CA ARG A 53 16.21 4.27 -2.64
C ARG A 53 16.70 2.88 -2.28
N ALA A 54 16.67 2.53 -1.00
CA ALA A 54 17.22 1.26 -0.51
C ALA A 54 16.48 0.05 -1.10
N SER A 55 15.14 0.11 -1.17
CA SER A 55 14.33 -0.96 -1.76
C SER A 55 14.63 -1.21 -3.25
N ARG A 56 14.91 -0.16 -4.04
CA ARG A 56 15.31 -0.31 -5.45
C ARG A 56 16.70 -0.92 -5.60
N LEU A 57 17.62 -0.66 -4.66
CA LEU A 57 18.94 -1.28 -4.66
C LEU A 57 18.86 -2.76 -4.32
N ALA A 58 18.06 -3.14 -3.32
CA ALA A 58 17.80 -4.55 -3.00
C ALA A 58 17.27 -5.32 -4.22
N TYR A 59 16.25 -4.77 -4.88
CA TYR A 59 15.68 -5.37 -6.09
C TYR A 59 16.72 -5.52 -7.20
N LEU A 60 17.43 -4.43 -7.56
CA LEU A 60 18.48 -4.46 -8.59
C LEU A 60 19.56 -5.49 -8.27
N TYR A 61 19.93 -5.63 -7.00
CA TYR A 61 20.95 -6.58 -6.58
C TYR A 61 20.53 -8.03 -6.86
N MET A 62 19.25 -8.36 -6.67
CA MET A 62 18.71 -9.70 -6.87
C MET A 62 18.39 -9.98 -8.34
N GLU A 63 17.68 -9.06 -9.00
CA GLU A 63 17.05 -9.31 -10.31
C GLU A 63 17.93 -9.01 -11.52
N GLY A 64 19.04 -8.25 -11.36
CA GLY A 64 19.90 -7.90 -12.52
C GLY A 64 19.64 -6.51 -13.06
N ASP A 65 18.37 -6.14 -13.13
CA ASP A 65 17.94 -4.91 -13.79
C ASP A 65 17.20 -3.94 -12.86
N HIS A 66 17.14 -2.70 -13.31
CA HIS A 66 16.36 -1.70 -12.60
C HIS A 66 14.86 -2.01 -12.70
N PRO A 67 14.11 -1.85 -11.60
CA PRO A 67 12.69 -2.15 -11.64
C PRO A 67 11.97 -1.18 -12.56
N THR A 68 11.20 -1.74 -13.49
CA THR A 68 10.31 -1.03 -14.43
C THR A 68 9.13 -0.40 -13.69
N GLY A 69 8.67 -1.05 -12.62
CA GLY A 69 7.62 -0.56 -11.73
C GLY A 69 8.13 0.14 -10.47
N LYS A 70 7.22 0.25 -9.50
CA LYS A 70 7.51 0.73 -8.15
C LYS A 70 7.72 -0.47 -7.23
N ILE A 71 8.82 -0.44 -6.47
CA ILE A 71 9.07 -1.41 -5.40
C ILE A 71 8.40 -0.92 -4.13
N ILE A 72 7.51 -1.74 -3.58
CA ILE A 72 6.85 -1.50 -2.30
C ILE A 72 7.12 -2.65 -1.33
N THR A 73 6.80 -2.43 -0.06
CA THR A 73 6.84 -3.49 0.96
C THR A 73 5.45 -4.10 1.16
N LYS A 74 5.37 -5.42 1.25
CA LYS A 74 4.10 -6.15 1.45
C LYS A 74 3.48 -5.84 2.80
N ASN A 75 4.31 -5.78 3.85
CA ASN A 75 3.90 -5.47 5.21
C ASN A 75 3.73 -3.97 5.52
N ASN A 76 3.86 -3.08 4.52
CA ASN A 76 3.74 -1.62 4.69
C ASN A 76 4.77 -1.01 5.67
N ASN A 77 5.84 -1.76 6.00
CA ASN A 77 6.97 -1.29 6.77
C ASN A 77 8.16 -1.04 5.85
N ASN A 78 8.43 0.23 5.53
CA ASN A 78 9.52 0.58 4.61
C ASN A 78 10.92 0.30 5.16
N ALA A 79 11.08 0.04 6.47
CA ALA A 79 12.36 -0.33 7.06
C ALA A 79 12.70 -1.83 6.86
N ASP A 80 11.70 -2.67 6.62
CA ASP A 80 11.89 -4.09 6.35
C ASP A 80 12.21 -4.30 4.86
N LEU A 81 13.51 -4.34 4.58
CA LEU A 81 14.07 -4.44 3.23
C LEU A 81 14.43 -5.89 2.85
N ARG A 82 13.91 -6.90 3.54
CA ARG A 82 14.07 -8.31 3.14
C ARG A 82 13.49 -8.54 1.75
N TYR A 83 14.16 -9.33 0.93
CA TYR A 83 13.76 -9.50 -0.48
C TYR A 83 12.33 -10.07 -0.61
N GLU A 84 11.98 -11.05 0.23
CA GLU A 84 10.64 -11.66 0.29
C GLU A 84 9.52 -10.64 0.60
N ASN A 85 9.84 -9.57 1.31
CA ASN A 85 8.90 -8.51 1.68
C ASN A 85 8.80 -7.42 0.59
N LEU A 86 9.68 -7.43 -0.41
CA LEU A 86 9.62 -6.51 -1.54
C LEU A 86 8.75 -7.08 -2.65
N GLU A 87 8.05 -6.18 -3.35
CA GLU A 87 7.23 -6.53 -4.51
C GLU A 87 7.30 -5.40 -5.54
N MET A 88 7.51 -5.77 -6.81
CA MET A 88 7.42 -4.83 -7.93
C MET A 88 5.98 -4.80 -8.43
N ILE A 89 5.37 -3.61 -8.41
CA ILE A 89 4.00 -3.42 -8.86
C ILE A 89 3.86 -2.21 -9.77
N SER A 90 2.75 -2.16 -10.48
CA SER A 90 2.37 -1.05 -11.36
C SER A 90 2.03 0.22 -10.57
N ALA A 91 2.07 1.37 -11.25
CA ALA A 91 1.66 2.64 -10.63
C ALA A 91 0.20 2.62 -10.15
N GLN A 92 -0.68 1.95 -10.89
CA GLN A 92 -2.08 1.80 -10.56
C GLN A 92 -2.27 0.98 -9.28
N GLU A 93 -1.60 -0.16 -9.15
CA GLU A 93 -1.63 -0.97 -7.93
C GLU A 93 -1.04 -0.23 -6.74
N VAL A 94 0.02 0.56 -6.94
CA VAL A 94 0.55 1.43 -5.88
C VAL A 94 -0.53 2.39 -5.41
N CYS A 95 -1.22 3.08 -6.32
CA CYS A 95 -2.30 4.01 -5.96
C CYS A 95 -3.42 3.32 -5.17
N ARG A 96 -3.73 2.07 -5.51
CA ARG A 96 -4.65 1.25 -4.72
C ARG A 96 -4.08 0.93 -3.33
N ARG A 97 -2.76 0.75 -3.19
CA ARG A 97 -2.02 0.34 -1.95
C ARG A 97 -1.69 1.49 -1.01
N VAL A 98 -1.59 2.72 -1.52
CA VAL A 98 -1.23 3.88 -0.70
C VAL A 98 -2.23 4.05 0.45
N LYS A 99 -1.68 4.36 1.62
CA LYS A 99 -2.46 4.73 2.80
C LYS A 99 -3.43 5.88 2.46
N GLN A 100 -4.57 5.88 3.14
CA GLN A 100 -5.48 7.00 3.09
C GLN A 100 -4.74 8.29 3.50
N LYS A 101 -4.92 9.37 2.74
CA LYS A 101 -4.32 10.67 3.05
C LYS A 101 -4.85 11.17 4.40
N SER A 102 -3.99 11.79 5.20
CA SER A 102 -4.39 12.40 6.49
C SER A 102 -5.44 13.52 6.33
N THR A 103 -5.48 14.17 5.16
CA THR A 103 -6.47 15.19 4.81
C THR A 103 -7.84 14.60 4.43
N ASN A 104 -7.96 13.29 4.31
CA ASN A 104 -9.23 12.66 4.00
C ASN A 104 -10.13 12.66 5.26
N LYS A 105 -11.11 13.57 5.25
CA LYS A 105 -12.08 13.77 6.33
C LYS A 105 -13.18 12.70 6.39
N SER A 106 -13.48 12.00 5.29
CA SER A 106 -14.58 11.05 5.23
C SER A 106 -14.24 9.70 5.84
N GLY A 107 -12.94 9.36 5.92
CA GLY A 107 -12.53 8.02 6.33
C GLY A 107 -12.51 6.99 5.19
N VAL A 108 -12.87 7.39 3.96
CA VAL A 108 -12.99 6.49 2.79
C VAL A 108 -12.37 7.15 1.56
N THR A 109 -11.50 6.44 0.83
CA THR A 109 -10.88 6.99 -0.39
C THR A 109 -11.93 7.08 -1.50
N GLY A 110 -12.01 8.22 -2.18
CA GLY A 110 -12.99 8.46 -3.25
C GLY A 110 -14.37 8.88 -2.75
N VAL A 111 -14.55 9.07 -1.44
CA VAL A 111 -15.78 9.65 -0.86
C VAL A 111 -15.46 11.02 -0.25
N SER A 112 -16.19 12.05 -0.64
CA SER A 112 -16.00 13.42 -0.16
C SER A 112 -17.31 14.17 -0.01
N SER A 113 -17.33 15.20 0.84
CA SER A 113 -18.48 16.11 0.97
C SER A 113 -18.54 17.06 -0.23
N HIS A 114 -19.69 17.11 -0.89
CA HIS A 114 -20.02 18.11 -1.89
C HIS A 114 -20.60 19.35 -1.20
N SER A 115 -19.82 20.44 -1.17
CA SER A 115 -20.12 21.64 -0.37
C SER A 115 -21.43 22.32 -0.77
N THR A 116 -21.75 22.35 -2.06
CA THR A 116 -22.93 23.07 -2.57
C THR A 116 -24.24 22.39 -2.22
N SER A 117 -24.27 21.06 -2.20
CA SER A 117 -25.49 20.31 -1.93
C SER A 117 -25.53 19.68 -0.53
N SER A 118 -24.49 19.87 0.28
CA SER A 118 -24.30 19.22 1.59
C SER A 118 -24.49 17.69 1.57
N LYS A 119 -24.14 17.05 0.44
CA LYS A 119 -24.27 15.60 0.21
C LYS A 119 -22.89 14.96 0.07
N TRP A 120 -22.83 13.63 0.10
CA TRP A 120 -21.62 12.84 -0.06
C TRP A 120 -21.52 12.32 -1.49
N VAL A 121 -20.44 12.67 -2.18
CA VAL A 121 -20.14 12.13 -3.51
C VAL A 121 -19.23 10.92 -3.38
N ALA A 122 -19.57 9.83 -4.09
CA ALA A 122 -18.76 8.64 -4.20
C ALA A 122 -18.18 8.51 -5.62
N THR A 123 -16.90 8.19 -5.72
CA THR A 123 -16.18 8.00 -6.99
C THR A 123 -15.19 6.85 -6.88
N ILE A 124 -14.84 6.26 -8.02
CA ILE A 124 -13.73 5.30 -8.14
C ILE A 124 -12.88 5.57 -9.35
N THR A 125 -11.56 5.41 -9.19
CA THR A 125 -10.63 5.56 -10.30
C THR A 125 -10.21 4.18 -10.78
N VAL A 126 -10.55 3.85 -12.02
CA VAL A 126 -10.23 2.58 -12.68
C VAL A 126 -9.56 2.92 -14.00
N ASP A 127 -8.39 2.33 -14.27
CA ASP A 127 -7.62 2.55 -15.50
C ASP A 127 -7.46 4.03 -15.86
N TRP A 128 -7.06 4.81 -14.84
CA TRP A 128 -6.84 6.26 -14.92
C TRP A 128 -8.09 7.12 -15.20
N LYS A 129 -9.28 6.51 -15.24
CA LYS A 129 -10.55 7.21 -15.43
C LYS A 129 -11.34 7.25 -14.13
N ILE A 130 -11.98 8.39 -13.87
CA ILE A 130 -12.86 8.55 -12.71
C ILE A 130 -14.27 8.11 -13.12
N VAL A 131 -14.78 7.11 -12.41
CA VAL A 131 -16.16 6.64 -12.47
C VAL A 131 -16.94 7.28 -11.32
N TYR A 132 -18.04 7.93 -11.66
CA TYR A 132 -18.96 8.52 -10.71
C TYR A 132 -19.93 7.46 -10.20
N LEU A 133 -20.00 7.28 -8.87
CA LEU A 133 -20.83 6.25 -8.24
C LEU A 133 -22.14 6.80 -7.69
N GLY A 134 -22.27 8.12 -7.58
CA GLY A 134 -23.49 8.76 -7.11
C GLY A 134 -23.27 9.88 -6.09
N LEU A 135 -24.37 10.55 -5.77
CA LEU A 135 -24.49 11.55 -4.72
C LEU A 135 -25.48 11.04 -3.67
N HIS A 136 -25.04 10.91 -2.43
CA HIS A 136 -25.79 10.31 -1.35
C HIS A 136 -26.01 11.29 -0.20
N THR A 137 -27.11 11.16 0.52
CA THR A 137 -27.41 11.96 1.72
C THR A 137 -26.50 11.58 2.88
N HIS A 138 -26.22 10.29 3.08
CA HIS A 138 -25.41 9.83 4.19
C HIS A 138 -24.04 9.31 3.74
N LEU A 139 -23.03 9.50 4.61
CA LEU A 139 -21.67 9.01 4.41
C LEU A 139 -21.63 7.47 4.25
N ILE A 140 -22.50 6.77 4.99
CA ILE A 140 -22.56 5.30 4.96
C ILE A 140 -23.00 4.83 3.57
N ASP A 141 -24.04 5.45 3.00
CA ASP A 141 -24.55 5.11 1.66
C ASP A 141 -23.51 5.36 0.57
N ALA A 142 -22.75 6.46 0.68
CA ALA A 142 -21.63 6.71 -0.22
C ALA A 142 -20.51 5.68 -0.06
N ALA A 143 -20.24 5.23 1.18
CA ALA A 143 -19.25 4.20 1.46
C ALA A 143 -19.69 2.82 0.98
N THR A 144 -20.97 2.47 1.04
CA THR A 144 -21.50 1.20 0.52
C THR A 144 -21.49 1.18 -1.00
N ALA A 145 -21.89 2.26 -1.67
CA ALA A 145 -21.75 2.41 -3.13
C ALA A 145 -20.27 2.26 -3.55
N ARG A 146 -19.36 2.88 -2.79
CA ARG A 146 -17.92 2.72 -2.98
C ARG A 146 -17.44 1.29 -2.77
N LEU A 147 -17.96 0.56 -1.78
CA LEU A 147 -17.62 -0.84 -1.53
C LEU A 147 -18.10 -1.74 -2.68
N ALA A 148 -19.31 -1.54 -3.18
CA ALA A 148 -19.85 -2.29 -4.32
C ALA A 148 -18.93 -2.14 -5.55
N ALA A 149 -18.50 -0.91 -5.84
CA ALA A 149 -17.55 -0.65 -6.91
C ALA A 149 -16.15 -1.24 -6.62
N GLU A 150 -15.67 -1.22 -5.37
CA GLU A 150 -14.42 -1.89 -5.01
C GLU A 150 -14.47 -3.40 -5.30
N ILE A 151 -15.64 -4.03 -5.18
CA ILE A 151 -15.82 -5.45 -5.51
C ILE A 151 -15.89 -5.65 -7.02
N GLU A 152 -16.75 -4.89 -7.69
CA GLU A 152 -16.97 -4.98 -9.14
C GLU A 152 -15.66 -4.81 -9.92
N TYR A 153 -14.83 -3.83 -9.54
CA TYR A 153 -13.56 -3.56 -10.20
C TYR A 153 -12.35 -4.30 -9.58
N GLY A 154 -12.59 -5.29 -8.71
CA GLY A 154 -11.54 -6.17 -8.19
C GLY A 154 -10.52 -5.52 -7.24
N PHE A 155 -10.91 -4.47 -6.51
CA PHE A 155 -10.04 -3.81 -5.51
C PHE A 155 -9.89 -4.61 -4.21
N LEU A 156 -10.74 -5.62 -3.98
CA LEU A 156 -10.73 -6.47 -2.78
C LEU A 156 -10.00 -7.81 -2.92
N VAL A 157 -9.35 -8.09 -4.06
CA VAL A 157 -8.77 -9.42 -4.35
C VAL A 157 -7.58 -9.75 -3.44
N ASP A 158 -6.68 -8.80 -3.22
CA ASP A 158 -5.44 -9.04 -2.45
C ASP A 158 -5.41 -8.35 -1.07
N ARG A 159 -6.39 -7.50 -0.77
CA ARG A 159 -6.51 -6.80 0.53
C ARG A 159 -7.82 -6.06 0.67
N PRO A 160 -8.27 -5.79 1.90
CA PRO A 160 -9.44 -4.98 2.14
C PRO A 160 -9.25 -3.55 1.61
N GLY A 161 -10.22 -3.07 0.84
CA GLY A 161 -10.30 -1.70 0.32
C GLY A 161 -10.65 -0.68 1.39
N SER A 162 -10.67 0.60 1.01
CA SER A 162 -10.83 1.69 1.99
C SER A 162 -12.26 1.74 2.56
N ALA A 163 -13.26 1.53 1.70
CA ALA A 163 -14.66 1.49 2.12
C ALA A 163 -14.96 0.28 2.99
N TYR A 164 -14.40 -0.88 2.63
CA TYR A 164 -14.52 -2.08 3.43
C TYR A 164 -14.01 -1.89 4.86
N ARG A 165 -12.78 -1.37 5.02
CA ARG A 165 -12.19 -1.11 6.35
C ARG A 165 -13.01 -0.10 7.15
N PHE A 166 -13.54 0.92 6.49
CA PHE A 166 -14.38 1.93 7.13
C PHE A 166 -15.66 1.31 7.70
N LEU A 167 -16.36 0.51 6.90
CA LEU A 167 -17.60 -0.16 7.30
C LEU A 167 -17.34 -1.20 8.41
N GLN A 168 -16.23 -1.95 8.33
CA GLN A 168 -15.84 -2.89 9.39
C GLN A 168 -15.57 -2.23 10.74
N ARG A 169 -14.89 -1.08 10.77
CA ARG A 169 -14.67 -0.34 12.02
C ARG A 169 -15.97 0.09 12.67
N ARG A 170 -16.98 0.43 11.86
CA ARG A 170 -18.32 0.77 12.33
C ARG A 170 -19.16 -0.44 12.72
N LYS A 171 -18.87 -1.64 12.22
CA LYS A 171 -19.47 -2.92 12.67
C LYS A 171 -19.26 -3.19 14.17
N ARG A 172 -18.16 -2.67 14.75
CA ARG A 172 -17.92 -2.73 16.21
C ARG A 172 -18.81 -1.77 17.01
N SER A 173 -19.38 -0.75 16.36
CA SER A 173 -20.50 0.03 16.86
C SER A 173 -21.79 -0.75 16.58
N LYS A 174 -22.80 -0.67 17.45
CA LYS A 174 -24.01 -1.54 17.48
C LYS A 174 -24.98 -1.42 16.27
N ASP A 175 -24.50 -1.06 15.09
CA ASP A 175 -25.31 -0.88 13.88
C ASP A 175 -25.50 -2.20 13.13
N LYS A 176 -26.60 -2.91 13.45
CA LYS A 176 -26.98 -4.21 12.88
C LYS A 176 -27.06 -4.18 11.34
N SER A 177 -27.54 -3.08 10.75
CA SER A 177 -27.69 -2.86 9.31
C SER A 177 -26.38 -2.99 8.50
N ILE A 178 -25.24 -2.49 9.03
CA ILE A 178 -23.95 -2.57 8.34
C ILE A 178 -23.41 -4.02 8.35
N CYS A 179 -23.68 -4.77 9.43
CA CYS A 179 -23.29 -6.17 9.54
C CYS A 179 -23.97 -7.01 8.47
N ASP A 180 -25.27 -6.81 8.30
CA ASP A 180 -26.12 -7.56 7.37
C ASP A 180 -25.75 -7.23 5.92
N LEU A 181 -25.47 -5.96 5.61
CA LEU A 181 -24.95 -5.54 4.31
C LEU A 181 -23.63 -6.20 3.93
N ILE A 182 -22.63 -6.21 4.84
CA ILE A 182 -21.34 -6.86 4.57
C ILE A 182 -21.52 -8.37 4.37
N ASN A 183 -22.42 -9.01 5.14
CA ASN A 183 -22.70 -10.43 5.01
C ASN A 183 -23.42 -10.76 3.70
N ALA A 184 -24.42 -9.96 3.30
CA ALA A 184 -25.12 -10.09 2.03
C ALA A 184 -24.17 -9.97 0.84
N ILE A 185 -23.29 -8.96 0.87
CA ILE A 185 -22.26 -8.74 -0.15
C ILE A 185 -21.30 -9.94 -0.25
N ARG A 186 -20.89 -10.52 0.89
CA ARG A 186 -20.04 -11.73 0.92
C ARG A 186 -20.76 -12.93 0.30
N LEU A 187 -22.05 -13.10 0.62
CA LEU A 187 -22.88 -14.21 0.16
C LEU A 187 -23.13 -14.15 -1.35
N GLU A 188 -23.51 -12.98 -1.88
CA GLU A 188 -23.78 -12.78 -3.32
C GLU A 188 -22.56 -13.03 -4.21
N LYS A 189 -21.35 -12.83 -3.69
CA LYS A 189 -20.12 -12.82 -4.49
C LYS A 189 -19.19 -14.00 -4.20
N GLY A 190 -19.61 -14.94 -3.34
CA GLY A 190 -18.81 -16.13 -3.02
C GLY A 190 -17.44 -15.82 -2.40
N ILE A 191 -17.29 -14.64 -1.79
CA ILE A 191 -16.01 -14.20 -1.20
C ILE A 191 -15.84 -14.93 0.13
N GLY A 192 -15.01 -15.98 0.13
CA GLY A 192 -14.60 -16.70 1.34
C GLY A 192 -13.99 -15.78 2.41
N SER A 193 -13.97 -16.23 3.66
CA SER A 193 -13.52 -15.43 4.80
C SER A 193 -12.12 -14.84 4.56
N TRP A 194 -12.07 -13.53 4.36
CA TRP A 194 -10.83 -12.75 4.46
C TRP A 194 -10.23 -12.94 5.86
N GLN A 195 -9.14 -13.72 5.97
CA GLN A 195 -8.29 -13.68 7.15
C GLN A 195 -7.52 -12.35 7.08
N ASP A 196 -7.89 -11.42 7.95
CA ASP A 196 -7.21 -10.13 8.05
C ASP A 196 -5.80 -10.35 8.63
N PRO A 197 -4.72 -10.14 7.87
CA PRO A 197 -3.36 -10.29 8.39
C PRO A 197 -2.99 -9.22 9.42
N THR A 198 -3.84 -8.21 9.65
CA THR A 198 -3.67 -7.25 10.75
C THR A 198 -4.32 -7.70 12.06
N ILE A 199 -5.01 -8.84 12.09
CA ILE A 199 -5.59 -9.44 13.31
C ILE A 199 -4.63 -10.45 13.97
N THR A 200 -3.45 -10.73 13.43
CA THR A 200 -2.40 -11.48 14.15
C THR A 200 -1.63 -10.58 15.12
N GLY A 201 -2.37 -9.89 15.99
CA GLY A 201 -1.85 -9.05 17.06
C GLY A 201 -2.55 -9.39 18.37
N THR A 202 -1.90 -10.29 19.12
CA THR A 202 -2.03 -10.55 20.57
C THR A 202 -3.43 -10.84 21.11
N PHE A 203 -3.73 -12.14 21.25
CA PHE A 203 -4.37 -12.67 22.46
C PHE A 203 -3.55 -13.89 22.89
N GLU A 204 -2.53 -13.64 23.72
CA GLU A 204 -2.16 -14.52 24.83
C GLU A 204 -2.59 -13.81 26.11
#